data_AF-A0A8H4J6A4-F1
#
_entry.id   AF-A0A8H4J6A4-F1
#
_cell.length_a   1.000
_cell.length_b   1.000
_cell.length_c   1.000
_cell.angle_alpha   90.00
_cell.angle_beta   90.00
_cell.angle_gamma   90.00
#
_symmetry.space_group_name_H-M   'P 1'
#
loop_
_entity.id
_entity.type
_entity.pdbx_description
1 polymer ?
#
loop_
_entity_poly.entity_id
_entity_poly.type
_entity_poly.pdbx_seq_one_letter_code
_entity_poly.pdbx_strand_id
1 'polypeptide(L)'
;MTVHDNPEFLPEVWTLYGIAVVVFALRFFVRIRTLGIGGLCGDDYFAVLSVFFLTIDGIVVDRAFHHGTAVEFTKEQLNAMTDAEIDSIGIGSKFEFMGWFSYPGLIWSMKAMMLFFYGRLTFRLWQQRLVRWLSFIVFLTYMAMLSTVILSCRPFTHNWQVRPQPSLECTFHPQNVAVVSTLNIATDVAILTIPVPMLWTLHACLRKKIIMGCFLLGGVLVIVAAIIRVIITLGSHPSTVTINLWGIRETVIAVIAVNAPLLRPLFTRAFWSMTSEPTELTSCGLNSSSNNSRSRPITAQELYTNQITGGGGKLPIVIERPSKEGDSRVNTPQFAPDDADNEQLLDTPDRKLVLRSHHDIIDGIGTLHLFNNLLSHTASAFSQGSSSKLPTFGPEWTALSPPLRIAANIVSHLTQDQTTRYEQTIAHSASLHQHAEIINIPFQRGPTLPGKRQRVAHTLSPNRSPLALLQACRTQGITATHAYHAATAMCMRDRQPRGPTTTPTRTARYMINHRPANPRAHRTPPRSGRRLAVALAVAARTGATSSGTSRVVFSTPGPVEVGDPWVMGEELGSGLELCLGTWRGKLSLSAAYNDAWHEKGDVLKFLQDCEDTVFNGLGV
;
A
#
# COMPACT_ATOMS: atom_id res chain seq x y z
N MET A 1 -38.73 -38.21 -18.59
CA MET A 1 -38.41 -39.12 -17.47
C MET A 1 -37.15 -38.55 -16.85
N THR A 2 -37.23 -37.95 -15.65
CA THR A 2 -36.01 -37.57 -14.92
C THR A 2 -35.32 -38.87 -14.53
N VAL A 3 -34.04 -39.01 -14.86
CA VAL A 3 -33.27 -40.24 -14.63
C VAL A 3 -33.06 -40.53 -13.13
N HIS A 4 -33.34 -39.56 -12.27
CA HIS A 4 -33.07 -39.61 -10.83
C HIS A 4 -34.31 -39.34 -9.99
N ASP A 5 -34.56 -40.22 -9.01
CA ASP A 5 -35.57 -40.05 -7.94
C ASP A 5 -34.97 -39.33 -6.72
N ASN A 6 -34.36 -38.16 -6.93
CA ASN A 6 -33.88 -37.33 -5.82
C ASN A 6 -34.47 -35.91 -5.93
N PRO A 7 -35.64 -35.65 -5.32
CA PRO A 7 -36.33 -34.37 -5.45
C PRO A 7 -35.60 -33.21 -4.76
N GLU A 8 -34.65 -33.50 -3.86
CA GLU A 8 -33.90 -32.47 -3.12
C GLU A 8 -32.66 -31.96 -3.86
N PHE A 9 -32.18 -32.70 -4.87
CA PHE A 9 -30.92 -32.40 -5.56
C PHE A 9 -30.94 -31.04 -6.28
N LEU A 10 -31.90 -30.83 -7.18
CA LEU A 10 -31.98 -29.62 -7.99
C LEU A 10 -32.23 -28.35 -7.13
N PRO A 11 -33.15 -28.38 -6.14
CA PRO A 11 -33.30 -27.28 -5.20
C PRO A 11 -32.01 -26.94 -4.45
N GLU A 12 -31.25 -27.94 -4.00
CA GLU A 12 -29.97 -27.70 -3.33
C GLU A 12 -28.95 -27.02 -4.27
N VAL A 13 -28.80 -27.53 -5.48
CA VAL A 13 -27.88 -26.99 -6.52
C VAL A 13 -28.19 -25.51 -6.80
N TRP A 14 -29.44 -25.18 -7.10
CA TRP A 14 -29.84 -23.81 -7.42
C TRP A 14 -29.77 -22.88 -6.21
N THR A 15 -30.01 -23.40 -5.00
CA THR A 15 -29.83 -22.62 -3.75
C THR A 15 -28.37 -22.27 -3.53
N LEU A 16 -27.46 -23.24 -3.68
CA LEU A 16 -26.01 -23.02 -3.55
C LEU A 16 -25.49 -22.05 -4.63
N TYR A 17 -25.95 -22.20 -5.87
CA TYR A 17 -25.68 -21.24 -6.95
C TYR A 17 -26.11 -19.83 -6.57
N GLY A 18 -27.34 -19.66 -6.07
CA GLY A 18 -27.87 -18.38 -5.61
C GLY A 18 -27.00 -17.75 -4.52
N ILE A 19 -26.55 -18.53 -3.54
CA ILE A 19 -25.64 -18.06 -2.48
C ILE A 19 -24.33 -17.55 -3.09
N ALA A 20 -23.73 -18.29 -4.02
CA ALA A 20 -22.48 -17.89 -4.67
C ALA A 20 -22.64 -16.61 -5.50
N VAL A 21 -23.74 -16.46 -6.24
CA VAL A 21 -24.07 -15.24 -6.99
C VAL A 21 -24.23 -14.05 -6.06
N VAL A 22 -24.91 -14.21 -4.92
CA VAL A 22 -25.06 -13.15 -3.91
C VAL A 22 -23.69 -12.72 -3.37
N VAL A 23 -22.78 -13.66 -3.09
CA VAL A 23 -21.42 -13.33 -2.63
C VAL A 23 -20.65 -12.53 -3.67
N PHE A 24 -20.71 -12.89 -4.95
CA PHE A 24 -20.10 -12.10 -6.02
C PHE A 24 -20.77 -10.74 -6.20
N ALA A 25 -22.09 -10.66 -6.11
CA ALA A 25 -22.82 -9.39 -6.17
C ALA A 25 -22.41 -8.45 -5.01
N LEU A 26 -22.32 -8.96 -3.79
CA LEU A 26 -21.81 -8.23 -2.63
C LEU A 26 -20.36 -7.79 -2.84
N ARG A 27 -19.52 -8.64 -3.43
CA ARG A 27 -18.13 -8.30 -3.77
C ARG A 27 -18.09 -7.12 -4.74
N PHE A 28 -18.83 -7.17 -5.85
CA PHE A 28 -18.88 -6.08 -6.82
C PHE A 28 -19.46 -4.80 -6.20
N PHE A 29 -20.52 -4.91 -5.40
CA PHE A 29 -21.09 -3.78 -4.68
C PHE A 29 -20.06 -3.09 -3.78
N VAL A 30 -19.33 -3.86 -2.96
CA VAL A 30 -18.25 -3.32 -2.11
C VAL A 30 -17.18 -2.66 -2.96
N ARG A 31 -16.73 -3.32 -4.04
CA ARG A 31 -15.67 -2.80 -4.91
C ARG A 31 -16.05 -1.52 -5.61
N ILE A 32 -17.22 -1.49 -6.25
CA ILE A 32 -17.72 -0.31 -6.96
C ILE A 32 -17.92 0.85 -6.00
N ARG A 33 -18.49 0.59 -4.81
CA ARG A 33 -18.68 1.64 -3.79
C ARG A 33 -17.35 2.18 -3.26
N THR A 34 -16.33 1.34 -3.16
CA THR A 34 -15.08 1.74 -2.52
C THR A 34 -14.07 2.34 -3.50
N LEU A 35 -13.97 1.81 -4.73
CA LEU A 35 -12.98 2.22 -5.73
C LEU A 35 -13.57 3.00 -6.92
N GLY A 36 -14.90 3.04 -7.04
CA GLY A 36 -15.57 3.52 -8.25
C GLY A 36 -15.43 2.55 -9.43
N ILE A 37 -16.23 2.77 -10.47
CA ILE A 37 -16.25 1.91 -11.67
C ILE A 37 -14.92 1.98 -12.45
N GLY A 38 -14.22 3.13 -12.39
CA GLY A 38 -12.91 3.34 -13.04
C GLY A 38 -11.71 2.73 -12.30
N GLY A 39 -11.90 2.23 -11.07
CA GLY A 39 -10.83 1.68 -10.23
C GLY A 39 -10.76 0.15 -10.19
N LEU A 40 -11.53 -0.54 -11.06
CA LEU A 40 -11.56 -2.01 -11.10
C LEU A 40 -10.20 -2.58 -11.48
N CYS A 41 -9.75 -3.56 -10.70
CA CYS A 41 -8.42 -4.15 -10.80
C CYS A 41 -8.48 -5.53 -11.49
N GLY A 42 -7.30 -6.11 -11.74
CA GLY A 42 -7.15 -7.47 -12.31
C GLY A 42 -8.02 -8.53 -11.64
N ASP A 43 -8.16 -8.49 -10.31
CA ASP A 43 -8.96 -9.46 -9.56
C ASP A 43 -10.47 -9.35 -9.83
N ASP A 44 -10.97 -8.19 -10.25
CA ASP A 44 -12.38 -7.99 -10.53
C ASP A 44 -12.77 -8.56 -11.91
N TYR A 45 -11.85 -8.54 -12.89
CA TYR A 45 -12.04 -9.23 -14.17
C TYR A 45 -12.08 -10.75 -14.00
N PHE A 46 -11.20 -11.30 -13.16
CA PHE A 46 -11.25 -12.73 -12.84
C PHE A 46 -12.52 -13.11 -12.06
N ALA A 47 -13.08 -12.21 -11.24
CA ALA A 47 -14.36 -12.44 -10.59
C ALA A 47 -15.52 -12.54 -11.60
N VAL A 48 -15.55 -11.69 -12.64
CA VAL A 48 -16.54 -11.81 -13.73
C VAL A 48 -16.38 -13.14 -14.46
N LEU A 49 -15.13 -13.53 -14.75
CA LEU A 49 -14.83 -14.82 -15.36
C LEU A 49 -15.28 -16.00 -14.47
N SER A 50 -15.11 -15.91 -13.15
CA SER A 50 -15.62 -16.91 -12.21
C SER A 50 -17.16 -16.99 -12.24
N VAL A 51 -17.88 -15.86 -12.28
CA VAL A 51 -19.35 -15.88 -12.39
C VAL A 51 -19.81 -16.53 -13.70
N PHE A 52 -19.11 -16.27 -14.80
CA PHE A 52 -19.36 -16.92 -16.08
C PHE A 52 -19.22 -18.44 -16.00
N PHE A 53 -18.10 -18.94 -15.48
CA PHE A 53 -17.90 -20.39 -15.34
C PHE A 53 -18.84 -21.03 -14.33
N LEU A 54 -19.16 -20.36 -13.21
CA LEU A 54 -20.14 -20.82 -12.23
C LEU A 54 -21.54 -21.00 -12.85
N THR A 55 -21.93 -20.09 -13.74
CA THR A 55 -23.23 -20.16 -14.42
C THR A 55 -23.25 -21.30 -15.44
N ILE A 56 -22.16 -21.53 -16.17
CA ILE A 56 -22.04 -22.70 -17.04
C ILE A 56 -22.13 -23.98 -16.22
N ASP A 57 -21.44 -24.05 -15.08
CA ASP A 57 -21.44 -25.23 -14.21
C ASP A 57 -22.85 -25.57 -13.70
N GLY A 58 -23.60 -24.56 -13.24
CA GLY A 58 -25.01 -24.74 -12.83
C GLY A 58 -25.89 -25.25 -13.97
N ILE A 59 -25.73 -24.73 -15.19
CA ILE A 59 -26.47 -25.20 -16.38
C ILE A 59 -26.05 -26.63 -16.74
N VAL A 60 -24.76 -26.96 -16.68
CA VAL A 60 -24.27 -28.32 -16.95
C VAL A 60 -24.91 -29.32 -16.00
N VAL A 61 -24.91 -29.03 -14.70
CA VAL A 61 -25.48 -29.94 -13.69
C VAL A 61 -26.99 -30.09 -13.85
N ASP A 62 -27.71 -29.00 -14.13
CA ASP A 62 -29.16 -29.03 -14.40
C ASP A 62 -29.50 -29.90 -15.62
N ARG A 63 -28.77 -29.71 -16.72
CA ARG A 63 -28.98 -30.47 -17.95
C ARG A 63 -28.55 -31.93 -17.81
N ALA A 64 -27.45 -32.21 -17.13
CA ALA A 64 -26.99 -33.56 -16.83
C ALA A 64 -28.04 -34.33 -16.01
N PHE A 65 -28.67 -33.68 -15.02
CA PHE A 65 -29.72 -34.30 -14.20
C PHE A 65 -31.00 -34.62 -15.00
N HIS A 66 -31.42 -33.73 -15.90
CA HIS A 66 -32.63 -33.94 -16.71
C HIS A 66 -32.46 -34.97 -17.82
N HIS A 67 -31.28 -35.02 -18.43
CA HIS A 67 -31.02 -35.87 -19.60
C HIS A 67 -30.34 -37.20 -19.27
N GLY A 68 -29.69 -37.32 -18.11
CA GLY A 68 -28.85 -38.46 -17.73
C GLY A 68 -27.51 -38.47 -18.47
N THR A 69 -26.53 -39.19 -17.93
CA THR A 69 -25.18 -39.29 -18.52
C THR A 69 -24.75 -40.72 -18.78
N ALA A 70 -23.87 -40.94 -19.77
CA ALA A 70 -23.45 -42.29 -20.16
C ALA A 70 -22.68 -43.07 -19.06
N VAL A 71 -22.21 -42.37 -18.01
CA VAL A 71 -21.52 -42.95 -16.85
C VAL A 71 -22.47 -43.72 -15.93
N GLU A 72 -23.76 -43.39 -15.95
CA GLU A 72 -24.74 -43.86 -14.96
C GLU A 72 -25.38 -45.21 -15.32
N PHE A 73 -25.19 -45.66 -16.55
CA PHE A 73 -25.86 -46.84 -17.09
C PHE A 73 -24.85 -47.89 -17.54
N THR A 74 -25.14 -49.16 -17.24
CA THR A 74 -24.34 -50.28 -17.74
C THR A 74 -24.60 -50.53 -19.23
N LYS A 75 -23.72 -51.30 -19.89
CA LYS A 75 -23.88 -51.67 -21.31
C LYS A 75 -25.22 -52.36 -21.56
N GLU A 76 -25.64 -53.21 -20.64
CA GLU A 76 -26.87 -53.99 -20.74
C GLU A 76 -28.11 -53.09 -20.61
N GLN A 77 -28.08 -52.11 -19.71
CA GLN A 77 -29.14 -51.11 -19.55
C GLN A 77 -29.21 -50.19 -20.77
N LEU A 78 -28.06 -49.69 -21.24
CA LEU A 78 -27.99 -48.86 -22.43
C LEU A 78 -28.45 -49.58 -23.68
N ASN A 79 -28.30 -50.90 -23.80
CA ASN A 79 -28.79 -51.67 -24.95
C ASN A 79 -30.30 -51.96 -24.90
N ALA A 80 -30.91 -51.92 -23.71
CA ALA A 80 -32.34 -52.16 -23.51
C ALA A 80 -33.22 -50.90 -23.73
N MET A 81 -32.60 -49.72 -23.83
CA MET A 81 -33.29 -48.43 -24.01
C MET A 81 -33.70 -48.16 -25.47
N THR A 82 -34.66 -47.26 -25.66
CA THR A 82 -35.06 -46.73 -26.97
C THR A 82 -34.04 -45.73 -27.51
N ASP A 83 -34.00 -45.54 -28.84
CA ASP A 83 -33.06 -44.60 -29.45
C ASP A 83 -33.30 -43.14 -29.01
N ALA A 84 -34.55 -42.78 -28.71
CA ALA A 84 -34.90 -41.46 -28.17
C ALA A 84 -34.33 -41.21 -26.76
N GLU A 85 -34.26 -42.24 -25.91
CA GLU A 85 -33.64 -42.16 -24.59
C GLU A 85 -32.12 -42.02 -24.70
N ILE A 86 -31.51 -42.70 -25.67
CA ILE A 86 -30.07 -42.63 -25.94
C ILE A 86 -29.65 -41.27 -26.48
N ASP A 87 -30.46 -40.67 -27.36
CA ASP A 87 -30.22 -39.30 -27.83
C ASP A 87 -30.28 -38.29 -26.68
N SER A 88 -31.21 -38.47 -25.73
CA SER A 88 -31.26 -37.67 -24.50
C SER A 88 -29.97 -37.83 -23.69
N ILE A 89 -29.52 -39.05 -23.41
CA ILE A 89 -28.27 -39.33 -22.68
C ILE A 89 -27.05 -38.75 -23.42
N GLY A 90 -27.08 -38.72 -24.75
CA GLY A 90 -26.05 -38.10 -25.58
C GLY A 90 -25.98 -36.58 -25.41
N ILE A 91 -27.13 -35.92 -25.21
CA ILE A 91 -27.19 -34.49 -24.85
C ILE A 91 -26.60 -34.27 -23.45
N GLY A 92 -27.01 -35.06 -22.46
CA GLY A 92 -26.48 -34.96 -21.09
C GLY A 92 -24.96 -35.17 -21.03
N SER A 93 -24.45 -36.17 -21.75
CA SER A 93 -23.00 -36.46 -21.85
C SER A 93 -22.20 -35.31 -22.49
N LYS A 94 -22.78 -34.55 -23.42
CA LYS A 94 -22.14 -33.34 -23.96
C LYS A 94 -22.04 -32.23 -22.94
N PHE A 95 -23.10 -32.00 -22.14
CA PHE A 95 -23.06 -31.03 -21.05
C PHE A 95 -22.05 -31.44 -19.97
N GLU A 96 -22.03 -32.73 -19.58
CA GLU A 96 -21.04 -33.26 -18.65
C GLU A 96 -19.60 -33.05 -19.17
N PHE A 97 -19.38 -33.22 -20.47
CA PHE A 97 -18.10 -32.91 -21.10
C PHE A 97 -17.74 -31.41 -21.02
N MET A 98 -18.73 -30.50 -21.14
CA MET A 98 -18.50 -29.07 -20.89
C MET A 98 -18.09 -28.78 -19.43
N GLY A 99 -18.58 -29.59 -18.48
CA GLY A 99 -18.19 -29.57 -17.06
C GLY A 99 -16.68 -29.66 -16.85
N TRP A 100 -15.99 -30.46 -17.66
CA TRP A 100 -14.53 -30.60 -17.64
C TRP A 100 -13.76 -29.32 -18.01
N PHE A 101 -14.44 -28.33 -18.59
CA PHE A 101 -13.87 -27.00 -18.84
C PHE A 101 -14.38 -25.96 -17.84
N SER A 102 -15.68 -25.96 -17.51
CA SER A 102 -16.28 -24.96 -16.61
C SER A 102 -15.77 -25.07 -15.19
N TYR A 103 -15.76 -26.27 -14.62
CA TYR A 103 -15.37 -26.49 -13.22
C TYR A 103 -13.89 -26.10 -12.98
N PRO A 104 -12.91 -26.56 -13.78
CA PRO A 104 -11.54 -26.10 -13.61
C PRO A 104 -11.35 -24.62 -13.95
N GLY A 105 -12.07 -24.09 -14.95
CA GLY A 105 -12.06 -22.65 -15.27
C GLY A 105 -12.50 -21.79 -14.08
N LEU A 106 -13.53 -22.23 -13.35
CA LEU A 106 -14.01 -21.61 -12.13
C LEU A 106 -12.95 -21.59 -11.03
N ILE A 107 -12.32 -22.74 -10.75
CA ILE A 107 -11.31 -22.84 -9.69
C ILE A 107 -10.05 -22.05 -10.02
N TRP A 108 -9.52 -22.17 -11.23
CA TRP A 108 -8.29 -21.47 -11.61
C TRP A 108 -8.50 -19.95 -11.70
N SER A 109 -9.68 -19.48 -12.09
CA SER A 109 -10.01 -18.06 -12.02
C SER A 109 -10.06 -17.53 -10.57
N MET A 110 -10.56 -18.33 -9.62
CA MET A 110 -10.50 -17.98 -8.19
C MET A 110 -9.07 -17.98 -7.63
N LYS A 111 -8.21 -18.92 -8.04
CA LYS A 111 -6.77 -18.92 -7.69
C LYS A 111 -6.07 -17.68 -8.22
N ALA A 112 -6.35 -17.28 -9.45
CA ALA A 112 -5.82 -16.04 -10.03
C ALA A 112 -6.29 -14.83 -9.20
N MET A 113 -7.58 -14.74 -8.87
CA MET A 113 -8.12 -13.71 -7.99
C MET A 113 -7.40 -13.63 -6.63
N MET A 114 -7.13 -14.77 -5.99
CA MET A 114 -6.32 -14.83 -4.75
C MET A 114 -4.89 -14.34 -4.94
N LEU A 115 -4.22 -14.74 -6.02
CA LEU A 115 -2.85 -14.31 -6.30
C LEU A 115 -2.74 -12.80 -6.52
N PHE A 116 -3.70 -12.19 -7.23
CA PHE A 116 -3.80 -10.73 -7.33
C PHE A 116 -4.05 -10.08 -5.96
N PHE A 117 -4.89 -10.68 -5.12
CA PHE A 117 -5.09 -10.22 -3.75
C PHE A 117 -3.78 -10.27 -2.92
N TYR A 118 -3.03 -11.37 -2.98
CA TYR A 118 -1.74 -11.50 -2.29
C TYR A 118 -0.65 -10.59 -2.86
N GLY A 119 -0.64 -10.35 -4.17
CA GLY A 119 0.27 -9.39 -4.81
C GLY A 119 0.10 -7.99 -4.25
N ARG A 120 -1.13 -7.59 -3.90
CA ARG A 120 -1.40 -6.29 -3.24
C ARG A 120 -1.06 -6.27 -1.76
N LEU A 121 -1.17 -7.41 -1.07
CA LEU A 121 -0.91 -7.49 0.38
C LEU A 121 0.58 -7.59 0.72
N THR A 122 1.40 -8.08 -0.22
CA THR A 122 2.82 -8.37 0.02
C THR A 122 3.70 -7.16 -0.29
N PHE A 123 4.36 -6.60 0.73
CA PHE A 123 5.23 -5.41 0.59
C PHE A 123 6.72 -5.74 0.42
N ARG A 124 7.12 -6.98 0.70
CA ARG A 124 8.53 -7.41 0.70
C ARG A 124 8.92 -8.01 -0.66
N LEU A 125 10.13 -7.69 -1.12
CA LEU A 125 10.67 -8.09 -2.44
C LEU A 125 10.62 -9.61 -2.68
N TRP A 126 10.87 -10.43 -1.65
CA TRP A 126 10.85 -11.89 -1.77
C TRP A 126 9.43 -12.44 -1.95
N GLN A 127 8.47 -12.00 -1.13
CA GLN A 127 7.06 -12.39 -1.23
C GLN A 127 6.45 -11.98 -2.58
N GLN A 128 6.77 -10.78 -3.07
CA GLN A 128 6.38 -10.30 -4.40
C GLN A 128 6.95 -11.17 -5.54
N ARG A 129 8.16 -11.72 -5.35
CA ARG A 129 8.75 -12.66 -6.31
C ARG A 129 8.05 -14.01 -6.25
N LEU A 130 7.76 -14.53 -5.05
CA LEU A 130 7.02 -15.78 -4.85
C LEU A 130 5.61 -15.73 -5.48
N VAL A 131 4.85 -14.64 -5.26
CA VAL A 131 3.52 -14.46 -5.87
C VAL A 131 3.59 -14.50 -7.40
N ARG A 132 4.60 -13.86 -8.00
CA ARG A 132 4.80 -13.89 -9.47
C ARG A 132 5.13 -15.29 -9.98
N TRP A 133 6.04 -16.02 -9.31
CA TRP A 133 6.36 -17.41 -9.66
C TRP A 133 5.14 -18.33 -9.54
N LEU A 134 4.38 -18.22 -8.44
CA LEU A 134 3.16 -19.00 -8.25
C LEU A 134 2.08 -18.66 -9.27
N SER A 135 1.97 -17.39 -9.69
CA SER A 135 1.05 -16.99 -10.77
C SER A 135 1.39 -17.66 -12.09
N PHE A 136 2.68 -17.74 -12.42
CA PHE A 136 3.14 -18.46 -13.61
C PHE A 136 2.87 -19.97 -13.50
N ILE A 137 3.13 -20.58 -12.33
CA ILE A 137 2.84 -22.00 -12.09
C ILE A 137 1.35 -22.30 -12.22
N VAL A 138 0.46 -21.50 -11.61
CA VAL A 138 -0.99 -21.67 -11.70
C VAL A 138 -1.48 -21.57 -13.15
N PHE A 139 -0.91 -20.66 -13.93
CA PHE A 139 -1.21 -20.58 -15.37
C PHE A 139 -0.76 -21.84 -16.12
N LEU A 140 0.44 -22.35 -15.85
CA LEU A 140 0.93 -23.59 -16.47
C LEU A 140 0.10 -24.81 -16.09
N THR A 141 -0.33 -24.92 -14.83
CA THR A 141 -1.18 -26.04 -14.40
C THR A 141 -2.56 -26.00 -15.04
N TYR A 142 -3.11 -24.81 -15.30
CA TYR A 142 -4.35 -24.65 -16.08
C TYR A 142 -4.17 -25.15 -17.51
N MET A 143 -3.08 -24.75 -18.17
CA MET A 143 -2.78 -25.18 -19.53
C MET A 143 -2.54 -26.69 -19.63
N ALA A 144 -1.86 -27.28 -18.63
CA ALA A 144 -1.68 -28.72 -18.53
C ALA A 144 -3.04 -29.43 -18.42
N MET A 145 -3.92 -28.97 -17.53
CA MET A 145 -5.27 -29.51 -17.36
C MET A 145 -6.09 -29.42 -18.65
N LEU A 146 -6.12 -28.26 -19.32
CA LEU A 146 -6.83 -28.10 -20.59
C LEU A 146 -6.32 -29.07 -21.66
N SER A 147 -5.00 -29.24 -21.71
CA SER A 147 -4.37 -30.19 -22.63
C SER A 147 -4.79 -31.63 -22.33
N THR A 148 -4.87 -32.01 -21.05
CA THR A 148 -5.36 -33.34 -20.64
C THR A 148 -6.80 -33.57 -21.09
N VAL A 149 -7.70 -32.61 -20.89
CA VAL A 149 -9.12 -32.75 -21.29
C VAL A 149 -9.25 -32.90 -22.82
N ILE A 150 -8.55 -32.06 -23.59
CA ILE A 150 -8.62 -32.10 -25.07
C ILE A 150 -8.01 -33.39 -25.63
N LEU A 151 -6.93 -33.89 -25.01
CA LEU A 151 -6.21 -35.08 -25.48
C LEU A 151 -6.71 -36.38 -24.83
N SER A 152 -7.73 -36.31 -23.97
CA SER A 152 -8.22 -37.46 -23.19
C SER A 152 -8.64 -38.63 -24.06
N CYS A 153 -9.26 -38.37 -25.22
CA CYS A 153 -9.87 -39.40 -26.06
C CYS A 153 -9.72 -39.15 -27.55
N ARG A 154 -9.47 -40.23 -28.29
CA ARG A 154 -9.29 -40.26 -29.75
C ARG A 154 -10.08 -41.44 -30.32
N PRO A 155 -10.98 -41.24 -31.31
CA PRO A 155 -11.45 -39.97 -31.87
C PRO A 155 -12.22 -39.10 -30.86
N PHE A 156 -12.19 -37.78 -31.06
CA PHE A 156 -12.74 -36.80 -30.10
C PHE A 156 -14.26 -36.96 -29.86
N THR A 157 -14.98 -37.53 -30.82
CA THR A 157 -16.42 -37.82 -30.71
C THR A 157 -16.74 -38.86 -29.63
N HIS A 158 -15.77 -39.67 -29.21
CA HIS A 158 -15.96 -40.67 -28.15
C HIS A 158 -16.19 -40.06 -26.76
N ASN A 159 -15.92 -38.77 -26.54
CA ASN A 159 -16.14 -38.13 -25.23
C ASN A 159 -17.63 -38.02 -24.84
N TRP A 160 -18.54 -38.09 -25.82
CA TRP A 160 -20.00 -38.02 -25.57
C TRP A 160 -20.78 -39.12 -26.30
N GLN A 161 -20.09 -40.16 -26.78
CA GLN A 161 -20.71 -41.26 -27.49
C GLN A 161 -21.36 -42.24 -26.51
N VAL A 162 -22.64 -42.54 -26.73
CA VAL A 162 -23.42 -43.44 -25.86
C VAL A 162 -23.44 -44.88 -26.39
N ARG A 163 -23.63 -45.06 -27.71
CA ARG A 163 -23.62 -46.37 -28.38
C ARG A 163 -22.69 -46.36 -29.62
N PRO A 164 -21.86 -47.39 -29.82
CA PRO A 164 -21.39 -48.35 -28.82
C PRO A 164 -20.64 -47.63 -27.68
N GLN A 165 -20.74 -48.14 -26.44
CA GLN A 165 -20.11 -47.50 -25.29
C GLN A 165 -18.58 -47.53 -25.43
N PRO A 166 -17.90 -46.37 -25.38
CA PRO A 166 -16.46 -46.26 -25.52
C PRO A 166 -15.72 -46.82 -24.28
N SER A 167 -14.39 -46.80 -24.29
CA SER A 167 -13.59 -47.26 -23.15
C SER A 167 -13.89 -46.45 -21.87
N LEU A 168 -13.57 -47.03 -20.71
CA LEU A 168 -13.75 -46.35 -19.41
C LEU A 168 -12.96 -45.04 -19.33
N GLU A 169 -11.80 -44.98 -19.97
CA GLU A 169 -10.97 -43.77 -20.12
C GLU A 169 -11.72 -42.62 -20.81
N CYS A 170 -12.68 -42.94 -21.68
CA CYS A 170 -13.47 -41.97 -22.44
C CYS A 170 -14.89 -41.74 -21.92
N THR A 171 -15.36 -42.61 -21.04
CA THR A 171 -16.69 -42.47 -20.44
C THR A 171 -16.57 -41.78 -19.07
N PHE A 172 -15.65 -42.23 -18.21
CA PHE A 172 -15.49 -41.75 -16.83
C PHE A 172 -14.34 -40.74 -16.65
N HIS A 173 -13.37 -40.70 -17.56
CA HIS A 173 -12.20 -39.83 -17.51
C HIS A 173 -11.40 -39.85 -16.18
N PRO A 174 -10.99 -41.04 -15.65
CA PRO A 174 -10.22 -41.13 -14.41
C PRO A 174 -8.89 -40.36 -14.46
N GLN A 175 -8.27 -40.27 -15.64
CA GLN A 175 -7.06 -39.47 -15.87
C GLN A 175 -7.30 -37.97 -15.65
N ASN A 176 -8.48 -37.44 -16.05
CA ASN A 176 -8.83 -36.04 -15.83
C ASN A 176 -9.08 -35.77 -14.35
N VAL A 177 -9.80 -36.68 -13.66
CA VAL A 177 -9.98 -36.61 -12.21
C VAL A 177 -8.63 -36.52 -11.50
N ALA A 178 -7.69 -37.41 -11.84
CA ALA A 178 -6.37 -37.47 -11.20
C ALA A 178 -5.54 -36.19 -11.44
N VAL A 179 -5.46 -35.72 -12.70
CA VAL A 179 -4.67 -34.53 -13.06
C VAL A 179 -5.27 -33.27 -12.44
N VAL A 180 -6.58 -33.04 -12.62
CA VAL A 180 -7.28 -31.85 -12.08
C VAL A 180 -7.11 -31.80 -10.57
N SER A 181 -7.36 -32.90 -9.88
CA SER A 181 -7.34 -32.93 -8.41
C SER A 181 -5.93 -32.74 -7.85
N THR A 182 -4.93 -33.40 -8.45
CA THR A 182 -3.53 -33.27 -8.01
C THR A 182 -3.05 -31.83 -8.18
N LEU A 183 -3.27 -31.24 -9.35
CA LEU A 183 -2.84 -29.86 -9.63
C LEU A 183 -3.64 -28.84 -8.81
N ASN A 184 -4.93 -29.08 -8.57
CA ASN A 184 -5.76 -28.21 -7.73
C ASN A 184 -5.23 -28.16 -6.29
N ILE A 185 -5.10 -29.32 -5.65
CA ILE A 185 -4.66 -29.43 -4.25
C ILE A 185 -3.23 -28.91 -4.09
N ALA A 186 -2.31 -29.31 -4.98
CA ALA A 186 -0.91 -28.87 -4.90
C ALA A 186 -0.77 -27.34 -5.03
N THR A 187 -1.54 -26.72 -5.93
CA THR A 187 -1.52 -25.26 -6.09
C THR A 187 -2.18 -24.53 -4.91
N ASP A 188 -3.23 -25.08 -4.30
CA ASP A 188 -3.83 -24.49 -3.09
C ASP A 188 -2.87 -24.49 -1.90
N VAL A 189 -2.20 -25.62 -1.66
CA VAL A 189 -1.18 -25.72 -0.61
C VAL A 189 -0.08 -24.69 -0.84
N ALA A 190 0.41 -24.57 -2.08
CA ALA A 190 1.45 -23.60 -2.43
C ALA A 190 1.00 -22.15 -2.20
N ILE A 191 -0.22 -21.78 -2.60
CA ILE A 191 -0.80 -20.45 -2.38
C ILE A 191 -0.96 -20.15 -0.88
N LEU A 192 -1.37 -21.13 -0.08
CA LEU A 192 -1.57 -20.96 1.37
C LEU A 192 -0.26 -20.66 2.11
N THR A 193 0.90 -21.00 1.55
CA THR A 193 2.21 -20.68 2.15
C THR A 193 2.55 -19.18 2.10
N ILE A 194 1.96 -18.40 1.20
CA ILE A 194 2.27 -16.97 1.01
C ILE A 194 2.08 -16.15 2.31
N PRO A 195 0.93 -16.22 3.01
CA PRO A 195 0.70 -15.45 4.24
C PRO A 195 1.43 -15.99 5.49
N VAL A 196 1.95 -17.22 5.49
CA VAL A 196 2.53 -17.86 6.70
C VAL A 196 3.76 -17.12 7.25
N PRO A 197 4.78 -16.75 6.43
CA PRO A 197 5.93 -15.98 6.92
C PRO A 197 5.55 -14.55 7.38
N MET A 198 4.50 -13.98 6.79
CA MET A 198 3.98 -12.66 7.18
C MET A 198 3.38 -12.70 8.58
N LEU A 199 2.73 -13.81 8.95
CA LEU A 199 2.15 -14.01 10.29
C LEU A 199 3.20 -14.20 11.38
N TRP A 200 4.30 -14.88 11.08
CA TRP A 200 5.35 -15.16 12.06
C TRP A 200 6.18 -13.92 12.42
N THR A 201 6.34 -13.00 11.48
CA THR A 201 7.19 -11.81 11.64
C THR A 201 6.44 -10.59 12.16
N LEU A 202 5.11 -10.66 12.29
CA LEU A 202 4.27 -9.53 12.68
C LEU A 202 3.95 -9.56 14.18
N HIS A 203 4.56 -8.64 14.94
CA HIS A 203 4.17 -8.32 16.32
C HIS A 203 2.82 -7.58 16.34
N ALA A 204 1.74 -8.24 15.90
CA ALA A 204 0.40 -7.67 15.85
C ALA A 204 -0.43 -8.02 17.09
N CYS A 205 -1.32 -7.10 17.49
CA CYS A 205 -2.33 -7.33 18.53
C CYS A 205 -3.17 -8.58 18.23
N LEU A 206 -3.58 -9.30 19.28
CA LEU A 206 -4.28 -10.59 19.21
C LEU A 206 -5.46 -10.59 18.23
N ARG A 207 -6.25 -9.51 18.17
CA ARG A 207 -7.38 -9.37 17.23
C ARG A 207 -6.97 -9.48 15.75
N LYS A 208 -5.82 -8.93 15.36
CA LYS A 208 -5.31 -9.03 13.98
C LYS A 208 -4.79 -10.44 13.68
N LYS A 209 -4.19 -11.12 14.67
CA LYS A 209 -3.78 -12.53 14.57
C LYS A 209 -4.97 -13.46 14.40
N ILE A 210 -6.05 -13.25 15.15
CA ILE A 210 -7.29 -14.04 15.03
C ILE A 210 -7.89 -13.90 13.63
N ILE A 211 -8.03 -12.67 13.11
CA ILE A 211 -8.64 -12.44 11.78
C ILE A 211 -7.81 -13.09 10.66
N MET A 212 -6.48 -12.97 10.70
CA MET A 212 -5.61 -13.63 9.73
C MET A 212 -5.58 -15.16 9.90
N GLY A 213 -5.73 -15.65 11.13
CA GLY A 213 -5.87 -17.08 11.43
C GLY A 213 -7.17 -17.66 10.86
N CYS A 214 -8.30 -16.95 11.00
CA CYS A 214 -9.57 -17.35 10.39
C CYS A 214 -9.47 -17.41 8.86
N PHE A 215 -8.72 -16.49 8.24
CA PHE A 215 -8.50 -16.49 6.80
C PHE A 215 -7.68 -17.71 6.34
N LEU A 216 -6.58 -18.03 7.04
CA LEU A 216 -5.82 -19.26 6.79
C LEU A 216 -6.68 -20.52 6.95
N LEU A 217 -7.50 -20.56 7.99
CA LEU A 217 -8.41 -21.68 8.23
C LEU A 217 -9.41 -21.87 7.09
N GLY A 218 -9.92 -20.77 6.52
CA GLY A 218 -10.77 -20.81 5.33
C GLY A 218 -10.07 -21.48 4.14
N GLY A 219 -8.79 -21.19 3.91
CA GLY A 219 -8.00 -21.87 2.87
C GLY A 219 -7.83 -23.37 3.12
N VAL A 220 -7.63 -23.78 4.38
CA VAL A 220 -7.56 -25.21 4.75
C VAL A 220 -8.89 -25.91 4.50
N LEU A 221 -10.02 -25.28 4.82
CA LEU A 221 -11.35 -25.86 4.57
C LEU A 221 -11.61 -26.13 3.08
N VAL A 222 -11.15 -25.24 2.19
CA VAL A 222 -11.24 -25.44 0.73
C VAL A 222 -10.45 -26.68 0.30
N ILE A 223 -9.22 -26.85 0.83
CA ILE A 223 -8.39 -28.03 0.53
C ILE A 223 -9.06 -29.32 1.03
N VAL A 224 -9.66 -29.30 2.23
CA VAL A 224 -10.38 -30.46 2.77
C VAL A 224 -11.59 -30.79 1.91
N ALA A 225 -12.37 -29.80 1.47
CA ALA A 225 -13.50 -30.00 0.57
C ALA A 225 -13.06 -30.63 -0.76
N ALA A 226 -11.93 -30.18 -1.33
CA ALA A 226 -11.34 -30.76 -2.53
C ALA A 226 -10.96 -32.24 -2.34
N ILE A 227 -10.35 -32.59 -1.20
CA ILE A 227 -9.98 -33.97 -0.86
C ILE A 227 -11.23 -34.85 -0.72
N ILE A 228 -12.27 -34.36 -0.02
CA ILE A 228 -13.55 -35.09 0.13
C ILE A 228 -14.15 -35.39 -1.24
N ARG A 229 -14.17 -34.42 -2.16
CA ARG A 229 -14.66 -34.63 -3.52
C ARG A 229 -13.87 -35.73 -4.24
N VAL A 230 -12.54 -35.76 -4.12
CA VAL A 230 -11.71 -36.82 -4.73
C VAL A 230 -12.06 -38.20 -4.20
N ILE A 231 -12.20 -38.34 -2.87
CA ILE A 231 -12.53 -39.61 -2.22
C ILE A 231 -13.89 -40.11 -2.72
N ILE A 232 -14.87 -39.22 -2.83
CA ILE A 232 -16.22 -39.57 -3.28
C ILE A 232 -16.24 -39.91 -4.77
N THR A 233 -15.49 -39.17 -5.60
CA THR A 233 -15.43 -39.37 -7.05
C THR A 233 -14.74 -40.70 -7.40
N LEU A 234 -13.69 -41.09 -6.67
CA LEU A 234 -12.94 -42.34 -6.91
C LEU A 234 -13.43 -43.54 -6.06
N GLY A 235 -14.51 -43.35 -5.29
CA GLY A 235 -15.10 -44.39 -4.42
C GLY A 235 -15.83 -45.50 -5.20
N SER A 236 -16.41 -46.45 -4.46
CA SER A 236 -16.96 -47.71 -5.01
C SER A 236 -18.27 -47.59 -5.80
N HIS A 237 -18.98 -46.46 -5.73
CA HIS A 237 -20.21 -46.21 -6.51
C HIS A 237 -20.30 -44.73 -6.97
N PRO A 238 -19.50 -44.32 -7.97
CA PRO A 238 -19.55 -42.95 -8.48
C PRO A 238 -20.84 -42.74 -9.28
N SER A 239 -21.74 -41.90 -8.77
CA SER A 239 -22.88 -41.39 -9.55
C SER A 239 -22.64 -39.93 -9.93
N THR A 240 -23.02 -39.55 -11.14
CA THR A 240 -22.84 -38.18 -11.66
C THR A 240 -23.53 -37.17 -10.75
N VAL A 241 -24.72 -37.50 -10.22
CA VAL A 241 -25.44 -36.72 -9.20
C VAL A 241 -24.58 -36.46 -7.96
N THR A 242 -23.94 -37.48 -7.39
CA THR A 242 -23.14 -37.32 -6.17
C THR A 242 -21.88 -36.50 -6.42
N ILE A 243 -21.22 -36.74 -7.55
CA ILE A 243 -20.01 -36.02 -7.96
C ILE A 243 -20.33 -34.53 -8.18
N ASN A 244 -21.39 -34.23 -8.92
CA ASN A 244 -21.81 -32.86 -9.22
C ASN A 244 -22.30 -32.12 -7.96
N LEU A 245 -23.00 -32.80 -7.04
CA LEU A 245 -23.41 -32.22 -5.77
C LEU A 245 -22.21 -31.74 -4.94
N TRP A 246 -21.22 -32.62 -4.77
CA TRP A 246 -20.02 -32.30 -4.00
C TRP A 246 -19.12 -31.29 -4.72
N GLY A 247 -19.10 -31.29 -6.06
CA GLY A 247 -18.44 -30.27 -6.87
C GLY A 247 -19.00 -28.87 -6.63
N ILE A 248 -20.33 -28.71 -6.62
CA ILE A 248 -20.97 -27.43 -6.31
C ILE A 248 -20.70 -27.01 -4.86
N ARG A 249 -20.78 -27.93 -3.89
CA ARG A 249 -20.46 -27.63 -2.49
C ARG A 249 -19.03 -27.11 -2.33
N GLU A 250 -18.04 -27.76 -2.96
CA GLU A 250 -16.65 -27.32 -2.94
C GLU A 250 -16.49 -25.91 -3.54
N THR A 251 -17.09 -25.67 -4.71
CA THR A 251 -16.96 -24.37 -5.40
C THR A 251 -17.61 -23.25 -4.59
N VAL A 252 -18.76 -23.47 -3.93
CA VAL A 252 -19.39 -22.46 -3.06
C VAL A 252 -18.55 -22.18 -1.82
N ILE A 253 -17.98 -23.20 -1.17
CA ILE A 253 -17.05 -23.01 -0.05
C ILE A 253 -15.85 -22.17 -0.49
N ALA A 254 -15.31 -22.44 -1.68
CA ALA A 254 -14.22 -21.66 -2.27
C ALA A 254 -14.63 -20.21 -2.56
N VAL A 255 -15.81 -19.97 -3.16
CA VAL A 255 -16.34 -18.61 -3.41
C VAL A 255 -16.41 -17.80 -2.13
N ILE A 256 -16.95 -18.38 -1.05
CA ILE A 256 -17.07 -17.70 0.25
C ILE A 256 -15.67 -17.40 0.80
N ALA A 257 -14.78 -18.40 0.84
CA ALA A 257 -13.44 -18.26 1.41
C ALA A 257 -12.58 -17.21 0.68
N VAL A 258 -12.64 -17.19 -0.66
CA VAL A 258 -11.85 -16.26 -1.48
C VAL A 258 -12.35 -14.82 -1.37
N ASN A 259 -13.66 -14.63 -1.25
CA ASN A 259 -14.25 -13.29 -1.20
C ASN A 259 -14.36 -12.72 0.23
N ALA A 260 -14.30 -13.56 1.27
CA ALA A 260 -14.44 -13.14 2.66
C ALA A 260 -13.53 -11.95 3.10
N PRO A 261 -12.23 -11.89 2.73
CA PRO A 261 -11.38 -10.76 3.12
C PRO A 261 -11.86 -9.42 2.57
N LEU A 262 -12.46 -9.44 1.38
CA LEU A 262 -12.89 -8.26 0.64
C LEU A 262 -14.28 -7.79 1.07
N LEU A 263 -15.10 -8.68 1.61
CA LEU A 263 -16.41 -8.35 2.18
C LEU A 263 -16.32 -7.72 3.58
N ARG A 264 -15.15 -7.77 4.24
CA ARG A 264 -14.92 -7.20 5.58
C ARG A 264 -15.45 -5.76 5.78
N PRO A 265 -15.31 -4.81 4.82
CA PRO A 265 -15.83 -3.45 4.98
C PRO A 265 -17.34 -3.39 5.21
N LEU A 266 -18.13 -4.36 4.71
CA LEU A 266 -19.59 -4.41 4.93
C LEU A 266 -19.97 -4.48 6.41
N PHE A 267 -19.08 -4.99 7.26
CA PHE A 267 -19.35 -5.11 8.69
C PHE A 267 -18.90 -3.87 9.48
N THR A 268 -18.57 -2.77 8.79
CA THR A 268 -18.11 -1.53 9.42
C THR A 268 -19.12 -0.40 9.21
N ARG A 269 -19.44 0.35 10.28
CA ARG A 269 -20.40 1.47 10.23
C ARG A 269 -19.98 2.56 9.23
N ALA A 270 -18.68 2.76 9.04
CA ALA A 270 -18.12 3.74 8.11
C ALA A 270 -18.46 3.46 6.64
N PHE A 271 -18.65 2.18 6.27
CA PHE A 271 -19.01 1.80 4.89
C PHE A 271 -20.45 2.21 4.53
N TRP A 272 -21.37 2.22 5.52
CA TRP A 272 -22.80 2.49 5.32
C TRP A 272 -23.20 3.94 5.53
N SER A 273 -22.37 4.79 6.16
CA SER A 273 -22.67 6.23 6.25
C SER A 273 -22.48 6.91 4.88
N MET A 274 -23.55 7.48 4.32
CA MET A 274 -23.51 8.30 3.10
C MET A 274 -22.66 9.57 3.31
N THR A 275 -21.38 9.49 2.97
CA THR A 275 -20.59 10.62 2.48
C THR A 275 -19.95 10.16 1.19
N SER A 276 -20.41 10.71 0.07
CA SER A 276 -19.97 10.45 -1.29
C SER A 276 -18.61 11.11 -1.55
N GLU A 277 -17.58 10.74 -0.78
CA GLU A 277 -16.20 10.89 -1.23
C GLU A 277 -15.66 9.50 -1.60
N PRO A 278 -15.06 9.33 -2.78
CA PRO A 278 -14.43 8.06 -3.14
C PRO A 278 -13.37 7.78 -2.08
N THR A 279 -13.56 6.67 -1.36
CA THR A 279 -12.59 6.22 -0.39
C THR A 279 -11.33 5.87 -1.17
N GLU A 280 -10.29 6.72 -1.14
CA GLU A 280 -8.98 6.35 -1.65
C GLU A 280 -8.49 5.13 -0.89
N LEU A 281 -8.75 3.96 -1.46
CA LEU A 281 -8.28 2.70 -0.91
C LEU A 281 -6.90 2.42 -1.48
N THR A 282 -5.91 3.17 -1.00
CA THR A 282 -4.61 2.58 -0.77
C THR A 282 -4.45 2.35 0.72
N SER A 283 -4.71 1.11 1.15
CA SER A 283 -4.31 0.55 2.44
C SER A 283 -4.70 1.33 3.70
N CYS A 284 -5.66 0.81 4.49
CA CYS A 284 -5.40 0.60 5.92
C CYS A 284 -6.51 -0.20 6.62
N GLY A 285 -6.08 -0.96 7.63
CA GLY A 285 -6.95 -1.69 8.53
C GLY A 285 -7.82 -0.79 9.41
N LEU A 286 -8.92 -1.37 9.86
CA LEU A 286 -9.89 -0.81 10.79
C LEU A 286 -9.25 -0.20 12.05
N ASN A 287 -9.72 1.00 12.45
CA ASN A 287 -10.83 1.09 13.41
C ASN A 287 -11.45 2.51 13.46
N SER A 288 -12.77 2.51 13.58
CA SER A 288 -13.63 3.65 13.89
C SER A 288 -13.84 3.74 15.40
N SER A 289 -13.90 4.96 15.95
CA SER A 289 -14.80 5.31 17.06
C SER A 289 -15.18 6.78 16.92
N SER A 290 -16.49 7.00 16.87
CA SER A 290 -17.19 8.26 16.62
C SER A 290 -17.30 9.12 17.87
N ASN A 291 -17.25 10.46 17.72
CA ASN A 291 -18.25 11.31 18.36
C ASN A 291 -18.50 12.63 17.59
N ASN A 292 -19.77 13.01 17.59
CA ASN A 292 -20.45 14.07 16.84
C ASN A 292 -19.95 15.50 17.15
N SER A 293 -19.91 16.35 16.11
CA SER A 293 -20.70 17.59 16.10
C SER A 293 -20.80 18.16 14.68
N ARG A 294 -21.98 18.71 14.38
CA ARG A 294 -22.51 19.06 13.05
C ARG A 294 -21.87 20.31 12.46
N SER A 295 -21.52 20.27 11.17
CA SER A 295 -21.69 21.41 10.24
C SER A 295 -21.61 20.91 8.79
N ARG A 296 -22.53 21.41 7.96
CA ARG A 296 -22.81 20.97 6.56
C ARG A 296 -21.65 21.30 5.60
N PRO A 297 -21.37 20.49 4.57
CA PRO A 297 -20.58 20.93 3.43
C PRO A 297 -21.45 21.28 2.21
N ILE A 298 -21.00 22.28 1.46
CA ILE A 298 -21.50 22.73 0.16
C ILE A 298 -20.70 22.01 -0.93
N THR A 299 -21.42 21.53 -1.93
CA THR A 299 -20.99 20.73 -3.08
C THR A 299 -20.15 21.53 -4.08
N ALA A 300 -19.08 20.94 -4.61
CA ALA A 300 -18.57 21.24 -5.95
C ALA A 300 -17.86 20.01 -6.52
N GLN A 301 -18.53 19.39 -7.48
CA GLN A 301 -18.20 18.16 -8.17
C GLN A 301 -17.58 18.50 -9.55
N GLU A 302 -16.77 17.57 -10.04
CA GLU A 302 -16.32 17.37 -11.43
C GLU A 302 -15.14 18.19 -11.98
N LEU A 303 -13.97 17.53 -12.06
CA LEU A 303 -13.31 17.22 -13.33
C LEU A 303 -12.13 16.26 -13.08
N TYR A 304 -12.25 15.00 -13.53
CA TYR A 304 -11.26 14.30 -14.38
C TYR A 304 -11.52 12.79 -14.41
N THR A 305 -11.92 12.29 -15.59
CA THR A 305 -11.74 10.89 -16.00
C THR A 305 -10.80 10.87 -17.21
N ASN A 306 -9.86 9.94 -17.18
CA ASN A 306 -9.36 9.09 -18.27
C ASN A 306 -7.82 9.00 -18.41
N GLN A 307 -7.34 7.83 -17.96
CA GLN A 307 -6.41 6.87 -18.61
C GLN A 307 -5.45 7.38 -19.69
N ILE A 308 -4.16 7.01 -19.58
CA ILE A 308 -3.38 6.40 -20.68
C ILE A 308 -2.41 5.33 -20.15
N THR A 309 -2.46 4.17 -20.79
CA THR A 309 -1.49 3.08 -20.87
C THR A 309 -0.19 3.51 -21.57
N GLY A 310 0.97 3.17 -20.98
CA GLY A 310 2.24 3.07 -21.71
C GLY A 310 3.04 4.36 -21.89
N GLY A 311 4.32 4.29 -21.49
CA GLY A 311 5.38 5.19 -21.96
C GLY A 311 5.49 6.55 -21.26
N GLY A 312 6.62 6.78 -20.58
CA GLY A 312 7.04 8.10 -20.11
C GLY A 312 6.44 8.52 -18.77
N GLY A 313 7.21 8.34 -17.69
CA GLY A 313 6.84 8.83 -16.37
C GLY A 313 6.72 10.36 -16.34
N LYS A 314 5.51 10.88 -16.09
CA LYS A 314 5.28 12.26 -15.68
C LYS A 314 4.78 12.26 -14.23
N LEU A 315 5.51 12.94 -13.35
CA LEU A 315 5.03 13.29 -12.00
C LEU A 315 3.81 14.23 -12.13
N PRO A 316 2.74 14.03 -11.34
CA PRO A 316 1.64 15.00 -11.29
C PRO A 316 2.09 16.22 -10.47
N ILE A 317 2.23 17.38 -11.14
CA ILE A 317 2.34 18.68 -10.49
C ILE A 317 0.91 19.25 -10.44
N VAL A 318 0.32 19.33 -9.25
CA VAL A 318 -0.98 19.99 -9.05
C VAL A 318 -0.73 21.48 -8.89
N ILE A 319 -1.18 22.29 -9.86
CA ILE A 319 -1.19 23.76 -9.78
C ILE A 319 -2.63 24.18 -9.52
N GLU A 320 -3.00 24.46 -8.27
CA GLU A 320 -4.29 25.07 -7.96
C GLU A 320 -4.29 26.54 -8.38
N ARG A 321 -5.30 26.97 -9.14
CA ARG A 321 -5.59 28.39 -9.39
C ARG A 321 -6.54 28.90 -8.30
N PRO A 322 -6.30 30.08 -7.70
CA PRO A 322 -7.25 30.63 -6.75
C PRO A 322 -8.54 31.03 -7.46
N SER A 323 -9.67 30.50 -7.00
CA SER A 323 -11.02 30.94 -7.36
C SER A 323 -11.31 32.33 -6.76
N LYS A 324 -11.93 33.20 -7.55
CA LYS A 324 -12.32 34.56 -7.18
C LYS A 324 -13.26 34.61 -5.96
N GLU A 325 -13.12 35.70 -5.21
CA GLU A 325 -13.81 36.13 -3.99
C GLU A 325 -15.31 35.85 -3.87
N GLY A 326 -15.73 35.65 -2.61
CA GLY A 326 -17.12 35.63 -2.16
C GLY A 326 -17.21 35.41 -0.64
N ASP A 327 -16.76 36.41 0.13
CA ASP A 327 -17.16 36.83 1.48
C ASP A 327 -17.52 35.76 2.56
N SER A 328 -16.67 35.64 3.61
CA SER A 328 -17.06 35.38 5.01
C SER A 328 -15.83 35.31 5.94
N ARG A 329 -15.50 36.46 6.55
CA ARG A 329 -14.71 36.71 7.77
C ARG A 329 -14.00 35.52 8.45
N VAL A 330 -12.66 35.49 8.31
CA VAL A 330 -11.75 34.95 9.34
C VAL A 330 -10.80 36.07 9.74
N ASN A 331 -10.85 36.43 11.02
CA ASN A 331 -10.06 37.50 11.61
C ASN A 331 -8.54 37.23 11.47
N THR A 332 -7.90 38.02 10.63
CA THR A 332 -6.45 38.28 10.66
C THR A 332 -6.13 39.09 11.92
N PRO A 333 -5.11 38.73 12.73
CA PRO A 333 -4.54 39.65 13.69
C PRO A 333 -3.79 40.74 12.92
N GLN A 334 -4.20 41.97 13.18
CA GLN A 334 -3.65 43.20 12.67
C GLN A 334 -2.23 43.41 13.20
N PHE A 335 -1.24 43.47 12.32
CA PHE A 335 0.06 44.08 12.59
C PHE A 335 0.17 45.32 11.71
N ALA A 336 0.19 46.49 12.33
CA ALA A 336 0.57 47.75 11.71
C ALA A 336 2.10 47.78 11.50
N PRO A 337 2.58 48.36 10.39
CA PRO A 337 3.90 48.98 10.34
C PRO A 337 3.73 50.50 10.28
N ASP A 338 4.11 51.19 11.36
CA ASP A 338 4.64 52.54 11.23
C ASP A 338 6.05 52.38 10.64
N ASP A 339 6.19 52.67 9.35
CA ASP A 339 7.36 53.27 8.72
C ASP A 339 6.97 53.53 7.25
N ALA A 340 6.68 54.79 6.98
CA ALA A 340 6.48 55.33 5.65
C ALA A 340 7.80 55.29 4.86
N ASP A 341 7.66 55.34 3.53
CA ASP A 341 8.72 55.58 2.53
C ASP A 341 9.39 54.34 1.91
N ASN A 342 8.63 53.63 1.08
CA ASN A 342 8.99 53.32 -0.32
C ASN A 342 7.90 52.49 -1.01
N GLU A 343 6.83 53.16 -1.43
CA GLU A 343 5.72 52.56 -2.15
C GLU A 343 6.01 52.59 -3.67
N GLN A 344 6.70 51.55 -4.15
CA GLN A 344 6.71 51.13 -5.55
C GLN A 344 7.22 49.67 -5.62
N LEU A 345 6.46 48.73 -5.05
CA LEU A 345 6.66 47.31 -5.35
C LEU A 345 5.37 46.71 -5.92
N LEU A 346 5.50 46.30 -7.18
CA LEU A 346 4.53 45.68 -8.06
C LEU A 346 3.59 44.67 -7.39
N ASP A 347 2.30 44.85 -7.70
CA ASP A 347 1.14 44.03 -7.41
C ASP A 347 1.22 42.65 -8.12
N THR A 348 2.13 41.77 -7.68
CA THR A 348 2.18 40.37 -8.14
C THR A 348 1.50 39.46 -7.11
N PRO A 349 0.44 38.70 -7.49
CA PRO A 349 -0.25 37.82 -6.55
C PRO A 349 0.66 36.68 -6.09
N ASP A 350 0.84 36.55 -4.77
CA ASP A 350 1.58 35.46 -4.14
C ASP A 350 1.01 34.09 -4.55
N ARG A 351 1.77 33.35 -5.37
CA ARG A 351 1.40 31.99 -5.79
C ARG A 351 2.02 30.97 -4.85
N LYS A 352 1.19 30.13 -4.24
CA LYS A 352 1.64 29.02 -3.40
C LYS A 352 1.96 27.81 -4.26
N LEU A 353 3.15 27.24 -4.08
CA LEU A 353 3.57 26.00 -4.74
C LEU A 353 3.83 24.94 -3.67
N VAL A 354 3.10 23.83 -3.74
CA VAL A 354 3.31 22.67 -2.87
C VAL A 354 3.88 21.54 -3.71
N LEU A 355 5.05 21.04 -3.30
CA LEU A 355 5.71 19.92 -3.94
C LEU A 355 5.84 18.78 -2.94
N ARG A 356 5.28 17.62 -3.28
CA ARG A 356 5.24 16.43 -2.43
C ARG A 356 6.09 15.32 -3.04
N SER A 357 6.88 14.65 -2.22
CA SER A 357 7.67 13.48 -2.62
C SER A 357 7.57 12.37 -1.59
N HIS A 358 7.65 11.12 -2.05
CA HIS A 358 7.65 9.96 -1.16
C HIS A 358 9.06 9.72 -0.60
N HIS A 359 9.17 9.53 0.72
CA HIS A 359 10.45 9.49 1.43
C HIS A 359 11.21 8.15 1.28
N ASP A 360 10.63 7.15 0.60
CA ASP A 360 11.31 5.89 0.26
C ASP A 360 12.24 6.01 -0.96
N ILE A 361 12.01 7.00 -1.82
CA ILE A 361 12.74 7.22 -3.07
C ILE A 361 13.80 8.31 -2.90
N ILE A 362 13.53 9.35 -2.11
CA ILE A 362 14.38 10.53 -2.01
C ILE A 362 14.40 11.10 -0.59
N ASP A 363 15.59 11.51 -0.13
CA ASP A 363 15.78 12.19 1.15
C ASP A 363 15.39 13.67 1.08
N GLY A 364 15.30 14.34 2.23
CA GLY A 364 14.97 15.77 2.28
C GLY A 364 15.94 16.64 1.47
N ILE A 365 17.24 16.34 1.52
CA ILE A 365 18.24 17.10 0.76
C ILE A 365 18.08 16.87 -0.75
N GLY A 366 17.82 15.65 -1.19
CA GLY A 366 17.56 15.33 -2.60
C GLY A 366 16.32 16.03 -3.10
N THR A 367 15.28 16.08 -2.29
CA THR A 367 14.03 16.79 -2.55
C THR A 367 14.30 18.28 -2.78
N LEU A 368 15.07 18.92 -1.89
CA LEU A 368 15.45 20.33 -2.03
C LEU A 368 16.29 20.60 -3.29
N HIS A 369 17.22 19.71 -3.65
CA HIS A 369 17.98 19.83 -4.89
C HIS A 369 17.09 19.69 -6.13
N LEU A 370 16.19 18.70 -6.12
CA LEU A 370 15.24 18.49 -7.22
C LEU A 370 14.36 19.72 -7.41
N PHE A 371 13.87 20.31 -6.33
CA PHE A 371 13.01 21.50 -6.38
C PHE A 371 13.79 22.74 -6.83
N ASN A 372 15.03 22.93 -6.36
CA ASN A 372 15.88 24.01 -6.85
C ASN A 372 16.15 23.89 -8.35
N ASN A 373 16.43 22.68 -8.85
CA ASN A 373 16.63 22.43 -10.27
C ASN A 373 15.35 22.70 -11.06
N LEU A 374 14.20 22.24 -10.57
CA LEU A 374 12.89 22.49 -11.19
C LEU A 374 12.63 23.99 -11.33
N LEU A 375 12.83 24.77 -10.27
CA LEU A 375 12.67 26.22 -10.28
C LEU A 375 13.63 26.90 -11.25
N SER A 376 14.90 26.46 -11.28
CA SER A 376 15.92 26.98 -12.21
C SER A 376 15.55 26.73 -13.67
N HIS A 377 15.11 25.50 -14.00
CA HIS A 377 14.66 25.16 -15.34
C HIS A 377 13.37 25.89 -15.71
N THR A 378 12.45 26.09 -14.77
CA THR A 378 11.21 26.85 -14.99
C THR A 378 11.51 28.32 -15.28
N ALA A 379 12.40 28.95 -14.52
CA ALA A 379 12.82 30.33 -14.76
C ALA A 379 13.50 30.49 -16.13
N SER A 380 14.33 29.53 -16.53
CA SER A 380 14.98 29.50 -17.84
C SER A 380 13.97 29.32 -18.97
N ALA A 381 13.05 28.36 -18.86
CA ALA A 381 12.00 28.13 -19.85
C ALA A 381 11.07 29.33 -20.01
N PHE A 382 10.70 29.99 -18.90
CA PHE A 382 9.92 31.22 -18.93
C PHE A 382 10.65 32.33 -19.68
N SER A 383 11.95 32.52 -19.42
CA SER A 383 12.77 33.54 -20.09
C SER A 383 12.97 33.27 -21.58
N GLN A 384 12.99 32.00 -21.98
CA GLN A 384 13.14 31.56 -23.38
C GLN A 384 11.83 31.58 -24.18
N GLY A 385 10.68 31.61 -23.50
CA GLY A 385 9.37 31.62 -24.14
C GLY A 385 9.20 30.46 -25.14
N SER A 386 8.77 30.77 -26.36
CA SER A 386 8.54 29.78 -27.44
C SER A 386 9.80 29.09 -27.95
N SER A 387 11.00 29.59 -27.61
CA SER A 387 12.27 28.98 -28.02
C SER A 387 12.71 27.82 -27.11
N SER A 388 11.99 27.56 -26.01
CA SER A 388 12.31 26.48 -25.08
C SER A 388 12.00 25.11 -25.70
N LYS A 389 13.01 24.24 -25.75
CA LYS A 389 12.87 22.85 -26.23
C LYS A 389 12.54 21.92 -25.08
N LEU A 390 11.57 21.03 -25.30
CA LEU A 390 11.26 19.94 -24.37
C LEU A 390 12.45 18.96 -24.29
N PRO A 391 12.70 18.35 -23.12
CA PRO A 391 13.74 17.34 -22.97
C PRO A 391 13.42 16.10 -23.80
N THR A 392 14.45 15.49 -24.37
CA THR A 392 14.36 14.20 -25.07
C THR A 392 14.53 13.05 -24.08
N PHE A 393 13.53 12.19 -23.97
CA PHE A 393 13.59 10.97 -23.14
C PHE A 393 14.41 9.88 -23.82
N GLY A 394 15.10 9.06 -23.04
CA GLY A 394 15.91 7.92 -23.50
C GLY A 394 17.15 7.68 -22.62
N PRO A 395 18.12 8.61 -22.57
CA PRO A 395 19.38 8.39 -21.86
C PRO A 395 19.37 8.78 -20.38
N GLU A 396 18.24 9.24 -19.82
CA GLU A 396 18.17 9.77 -18.45
C GLU A 396 18.51 8.75 -17.36
N TRP A 397 18.34 7.44 -17.63
CA TRP A 397 18.72 6.38 -16.70
C TRP A 397 20.22 6.37 -16.38
N THR A 398 21.06 6.91 -17.27
CA THR A 398 22.50 7.10 -17.02
C THR A 398 22.80 8.17 -15.98
N ALA A 399 21.86 9.10 -15.77
CA ALA A 399 21.94 10.18 -14.79
C ALA A 399 21.31 9.80 -13.43
N LEU A 400 20.78 8.57 -13.29
CA LEU A 400 20.29 8.10 -11.99
C LEU A 400 21.43 8.04 -10.98
N SER A 401 21.11 8.42 -9.74
CA SER A 401 22.03 8.26 -8.61
C SER A 401 22.49 6.80 -8.53
N PRO A 402 23.80 6.53 -8.54
CA PRO A 402 24.29 5.17 -8.39
C PRO A 402 23.87 4.61 -7.03
N PRO A 403 23.74 3.28 -6.88
CA PRO A 403 23.51 2.64 -5.59
C PRO A 403 24.50 3.15 -4.54
N LEU A 404 24.02 3.42 -3.32
CA LEU A 404 24.84 4.00 -2.24
C LEU A 404 26.13 3.20 -2.00
N ARG A 405 26.10 1.87 -2.14
CA ARG A 405 27.28 1.00 -2.05
C ARG A 405 28.38 1.40 -3.04
N ILE A 406 28.00 1.67 -4.29
CA ILE A 406 28.92 2.10 -5.35
C ILE A 406 29.36 3.55 -5.09
N ALA A 407 28.42 4.42 -4.72
CA ALA A 407 28.69 5.84 -4.52
C ALA A 407 29.64 6.09 -3.32
N ALA A 408 29.45 5.36 -2.23
CA ALA A 408 30.27 5.44 -1.02
C ALA A 408 31.45 4.45 -1.03
N ASN A 409 31.72 3.80 -2.17
CA ASN A 409 32.80 2.82 -2.34
C ASN A 409 32.85 1.76 -1.22
N ILE A 410 31.68 1.27 -0.83
CA ILE A 410 31.54 0.26 0.23
C ILE A 410 32.00 -1.08 -0.34
N VAL A 411 33.07 -1.60 0.25
CA VAL A 411 33.66 -2.90 -0.08
C VAL A 411 32.64 -4.04 0.05
N SER A 412 32.76 -5.07 -0.79
CA SER A 412 31.86 -6.25 -0.74
C SER A 412 32.13 -7.16 0.46
N HIS A 413 33.33 -7.07 1.03
CA HIS A 413 33.76 -7.82 2.21
C HIS A 413 34.40 -6.86 3.21
N LEU A 414 33.94 -6.91 4.45
CA LEU A 414 34.55 -6.16 5.55
C LEU A 414 35.86 -6.85 5.94
N THR A 415 36.89 -6.05 6.26
CA THR A 415 38.10 -6.60 6.90
C THR A 415 37.77 -7.09 8.31
N GLN A 416 38.61 -7.96 8.89
CA GLN A 416 38.39 -8.47 10.25
C GLN A 416 38.25 -7.35 11.28
N ASP A 417 39.05 -6.28 11.15
CA ASP A 417 38.97 -5.09 12.01
C ASP A 417 37.65 -4.34 11.84
N GLN A 418 37.16 -4.21 10.60
CA GLN A 418 35.88 -3.56 10.31
C GLN A 418 34.71 -4.38 10.85
N THR A 419 34.75 -5.71 10.71
CA THR A 419 33.75 -6.63 11.28
C THR A 419 33.73 -6.50 12.79
N THR A 420 34.91 -6.53 13.43
CA THR A 420 35.04 -6.38 14.89
C THR A 420 34.48 -5.03 15.35
N ARG A 421 34.84 -3.93 14.67
CA ARG A 421 34.31 -2.59 14.98
C ARG A 421 32.79 -2.51 14.77
N TYR A 422 32.27 -3.14 13.73
CA TYR A 422 30.83 -3.20 13.45
C TYR A 422 30.08 -3.94 14.55
N GLU A 423 30.56 -5.11 14.96
CA GLU A 423 30.00 -5.90 16.06
C GLU A 423 30.06 -5.13 17.38
N GLN A 424 31.20 -4.50 17.70
CA GLN A 424 31.34 -3.63 18.86
C GLN A 424 30.35 -2.46 18.84
N THR A 425 30.16 -1.83 17.67
CA THR A 425 29.22 -0.71 17.51
C THR A 425 27.78 -1.17 17.70
N ILE A 426 27.40 -2.34 17.18
CA ILE A 426 26.08 -2.93 17.40
C ILE A 426 25.88 -3.26 18.87
N ALA A 427 26.85 -3.94 19.50
CA ALA A 427 26.77 -4.31 20.90
C ALA A 427 26.67 -3.08 21.82
N HIS A 428 27.45 -2.04 21.54
CA HIS A 428 27.39 -0.76 22.25
C HIS A 428 26.04 -0.05 22.02
N SER A 429 25.54 -0.01 20.79
CA SER A 429 24.22 0.56 20.50
C SER A 429 23.11 -0.20 21.23
N ALA A 430 23.17 -1.53 21.24
CA ALA A 430 22.23 -2.39 21.95
C ALA A 430 22.28 -2.22 23.47
N SER A 431 23.48 -2.06 24.06
CA SER A 431 23.61 -1.81 25.50
C SER A 431 23.00 -0.46 25.91
N LEU A 432 23.11 0.57 25.05
CA LEU A 432 22.42 1.86 25.22
C LEU A 432 20.88 1.75 25.15
N HIS A 433 20.33 0.61 24.69
CA HIS A 433 18.89 0.36 24.63
C HIS A 433 18.33 -0.45 25.82
N GLN A 434 19.15 -1.22 26.53
CA GLN A 434 18.66 -2.17 27.54
C GLN A 434 18.16 -1.53 28.85
N HIS A 435 18.62 -0.32 29.18
CA HIS A 435 18.32 0.32 30.48
C HIS A 435 17.96 1.81 30.37
N ALA A 436 17.74 2.34 29.16
CA ALA A 436 17.48 3.76 28.97
C ALA A 436 15.98 4.05 28.87
N GLU A 437 15.46 4.84 29.81
CA GLU A 437 14.10 5.35 29.73
C GLU A 437 14.02 6.39 28.60
N ILE A 438 13.02 6.25 27.71
CA ILE A 438 12.86 7.16 26.57
C ILE A 438 12.10 8.39 27.04
N ILE A 439 12.80 9.53 27.09
CA ILE A 439 12.16 10.82 27.38
C ILE A 439 11.32 11.22 26.18
N ASN A 440 10.07 11.59 26.44
CA ASN A 440 9.19 12.18 25.43
C ASN A 440 8.61 13.50 25.91
N ILE A 441 8.38 14.43 25.00
CA ILE A 441 7.60 15.63 25.28
C ILE A 441 6.23 15.19 25.83
N PRO A 442 5.76 15.79 26.94
CA PRO A 442 4.43 15.50 27.46
C PRO A 442 3.39 15.63 26.34
N PHE A 443 2.56 14.61 26.20
CA PHE A 443 1.58 14.52 25.13
C PHE A 443 0.25 14.02 25.70
N GLN A 444 -0.84 14.37 25.02
CA GLN A 444 -2.18 13.98 25.44
C GLN A 444 -2.32 12.46 25.40
N ARG A 445 -2.53 11.83 26.55
CA ARG A 445 -2.72 10.38 26.66
C ARG A 445 -4.19 10.06 26.43
N GLY A 446 -4.51 9.31 25.38
CA GLY A 446 -5.88 8.88 25.08
C GLY A 446 -6.07 8.47 23.62
N PRO A 447 -5.71 9.34 22.66
CA PRO A 447 -5.78 8.99 21.24
C PRO A 447 -4.75 7.92 20.88
N THR A 448 -5.23 6.83 20.28
CA THR A 448 -4.40 5.72 19.79
C THR A 448 -4.16 5.80 18.27
N LEU A 449 -4.89 6.68 17.59
CA LEU A 449 -4.77 6.94 16.16
C LEU A 449 -4.26 8.38 15.95
N PRO A 450 -3.40 8.60 14.94
CA PRO A 450 -2.96 9.94 14.57
C PRO A 450 -4.14 10.79 14.07
N GLY A 451 -4.17 12.05 14.50
CA GLY A 451 -5.03 13.13 13.99
C GLY A 451 -4.44 13.82 12.77
N LYS A 452 -4.77 15.10 12.55
CA LYS A 452 -4.23 15.88 11.44
C LYS A 452 -2.77 16.25 11.70
N ARG A 453 -2.04 16.29 10.59
CA ARG A 453 -0.63 16.64 10.55
C ARG A 453 -0.55 18.15 10.57
N GLN A 454 0.20 18.68 11.52
CA GLN A 454 0.37 20.10 11.71
C GLN A 454 1.86 20.44 11.65
N ARG A 455 2.16 21.68 11.26
CA ARG A 455 3.50 22.25 11.42
C ARG A 455 3.37 23.64 11.98
N VAL A 456 4.26 23.98 12.90
CA VAL A 456 4.47 25.34 13.37
C VAL A 456 5.93 25.73 13.15
N ALA A 457 6.17 27.03 13.01
CA ALA A 457 7.50 27.60 12.92
C ALA A 457 7.60 28.78 13.89
N HIS A 458 8.67 28.78 14.67
CA HIS A 458 9.13 29.93 15.45
C HIS A 458 10.29 30.55 14.70
N THR A 459 10.12 31.78 14.23
CA THR A 459 11.21 32.55 13.61
C THR A 459 11.79 33.45 14.67
N LEU A 460 13.12 33.57 14.70
CA LEU A 460 13.85 34.36 15.66
C LEU A 460 13.23 35.76 15.80
N SER A 461 13.00 36.19 17.03
CA SER A 461 12.43 37.51 17.33
C SER A 461 13.28 38.64 16.73
N PRO A 462 12.68 39.76 16.28
CA PRO A 462 13.43 40.87 15.66
C PRO A 462 14.56 41.43 16.52
N ASN A 463 14.42 41.35 17.84
CA ASN A 463 15.37 41.87 18.83
C ASN A 463 16.58 40.95 19.04
N ARG A 464 16.55 39.72 18.52
CA ARG A 464 17.65 38.76 18.63
C ARG A 464 18.38 38.69 17.30
N SER A 465 19.71 38.71 17.34
CA SER A 465 20.54 38.70 16.14
C SER A 465 20.97 37.28 15.76
N PRO A 466 20.54 36.74 14.59
CA PRO A 466 21.03 35.45 14.09
C PRO A 466 22.56 35.46 13.89
N LEU A 467 23.13 36.62 13.56
CA LEU A 467 24.57 36.78 13.35
C LEU A 467 25.33 36.65 14.68
N ALA A 468 24.85 37.31 15.74
CA ALA A 468 25.46 37.23 17.06
C ALA A 468 25.45 35.79 17.59
N LEU A 469 24.33 35.08 17.41
CA LEU A 469 24.22 33.66 17.75
C LEU A 469 25.25 32.81 17.00
N LEU A 470 25.35 32.97 15.68
CA LEU A 470 26.30 32.21 14.86
C LEU A 470 27.75 32.53 15.22
N GLN A 471 28.05 33.77 15.62
CA GLN A 471 29.37 34.17 16.11
C GLN A 471 29.69 33.51 17.45
N ALA A 472 28.76 33.52 18.41
CA ALA A 472 28.94 32.86 19.71
C ALA A 472 29.12 31.34 19.57
N CYS A 473 28.41 30.70 18.64
CA CYS A 473 28.66 29.29 18.32
C CYS A 473 30.09 29.06 17.80
N ARG A 474 30.58 29.93 16.89
CA ARG A 474 31.94 29.81 16.33
C ARG A 474 33.02 30.01 17.39
N THR A 475 32.86 30.95 18.31
CA THR A 475 33.84 31.18 19.39
C THR A 475 33.96 29.97 20.31
N GLN A 476 32.88 29.19 20.47
CA GLN A 476 32.84 27.95 21.25
C GLN A 476 33.18 26.70 20.42
N GLY A 477 33.55 26.84 19.14
CA GLY A 477 33.86 25.70 18.27
C GLY A 477 32.65 24.81 17.93
N ILE A 478 31.43 25.30 18.14
CA ILE A 478 30.19 24.55 17.88
C ILE A 478 29.38 25.19 16.73
N THR A 479 28.33 24.49 16.30
CA THR A 479 27.39 24.99 15.30
C THR A 479 26.06 25.35 15.99
N ALA A 480 25.23 26.17 15.35
CA ALA A 480 23.87 26.43 15.83
C ALA A 480 23.07 25.12 15.99
N THR A 481 23.29 24.16 15.09
CA THR A 481 22.75 22.79 15.17
C THR A 481 23.13 22.12 16.50
N HIS A 482 24.39 22.20 16.94
CA HIS A 482 24.81 21.67 18.25
C HIS A 482 24.11 22.37 19.41
N ALA A 483 24.02 23.71 19.37
CA ALA A 483 23.39 24.50 20.42
C ALA A 483 21.89 24.17 20.57
N TYR A 484 21.13 24.19 19.48
CA TYR A 484 19.70 23.84 19.48
C TYR A 484 19.46 22.38 19.87
N HIS A 485 20.36 21.47 19.52
CA HIS A 485 20.27 20.08 19.94
C HIS A 485 20.45 19.94 21.46
N ALA A 486 21.45 20.60 22.05
CA ALA A 486 21.65 20.62 23.50
C ALA A 486 20.44 21.26 24.22
N ALA A 487 19.96 22.39 23.72
CA ALA A 487 18.79 23.07 24.27
C ALA A 487 17.52 22.21 24.22
N THR A 488 17.30 21.49 23.12
CA THR A 488 16.17 20.56 22.99
C THR A 488 16.21 19.48 24.06
N ALA A 489 17.37 18.86 24.30
CA ALA A 489 17.54 17.84 25.32
C ALA A 489 17.29 18.40 26.74
N MET A 490 17.78 19.62 27.02
CA MET A 490 17.53 20.31 28.29
C MET A 490 16.04 20.64 28.48
N CYS A 491 15.39 21.20 27.46
CA CYS A 491 13.96 21.51 27.50
C CYS A 491 13.08 20.26 27.68
N MET A 492 13.46 19.14 27.06
CA MET A 492 12.76 17.86 27.24
C MET A 492 12.95 17.30 28.64
N ARG A 493 14.18 17.36 29.18
CA ARG A 493 14.50 16.96 30.56
C ARG A 493 13.69 17.77 31.57
N ASP A 494 13.64 19.09 31.41
CA ASP A 494 13.00 19.99 32.37
C ASP A 494 11.48 19.90 32.35
N ARG A 495 10.89 19.32 31.29
CA ARG A 495 9.47 18.99 31.18
C ARG A 495 9.08 17.64 31.78
N GLN A 496 10.04 16.81 32.17
CA GLN A 496 9.73 15.54 32.83
C GLN A 496 9.57 15.72 34.34
N PRO A 497 8.64 14.98 34.97
CA PRO A 497 8.64 14.86 36.43
C PRO A 497 9.95 14.21 36.88
N ARG A 498 10.61 14.80 37.88
CA ARG A 498 11.85 14.26 38.45
C ARG A 498 11.51 13.13 39.42
N GLY A 499 11.99 11.92 39.11
CA GLY A 499 11.92 10.78 40.03
C GLY A 499 12.95 10.89 41.16
N PRO A 500 12.85 10.05 42.21
CA PRO A 500 13.78 10.04 43.34
C PRO A 500 15.17 9.48 43.01
N THR A 501 15.32 8.79 41.88
CA THR A 501 16.56 8.15 41.43
C THR A 501 16.99 8.68 40.07
N THR A 502 18.30 8.90 39.90
CA THR A 502 18.89 9.32 38.62
C THR A 502 18.96 8.12 37.69
N THR A 503 18.04 8.03 36.73
CA THR A 503 18.06 7.01 35.68
C THR A 503 18.73 7.53 34.40
N PRO A 504 19.57 6.72 33.72
CA PRO A 504 20.05 7.07 32.39
C PRO A 504 18.86 7.13 31.43
N THR A 505 18.71 8.25 30.74
CA THR A 505 17.59 8.50 29.83
C THR A 505 18.08 8.74 28.42
N ARG A 506 17.25 8.39 27.43
CA ARG A 506 17.53 8.63 26.02
C ARG A 506 16.55 9.65 25.45
N THR A 507 17.10 10.72 24.90
CA THR A 507 16.34 11.87 24.39
C THR A 507 16.24 11.93 22.87
N ALA A 508 17.17 11.32 22.12
CA ALA A 508 17.32 11.55 20.68
C ALA A 508 17.74 10.31 19.85
N ARG A 509 17.42 10.34 18.54
CA ARG A 509 17.84 9.35 17.50
C ARG A 509 18.30 10.08 16.24
N TYR A 510 19.59 10.06 15.91
CA TYR A 510 20.17 10.83 14.81
C TYR A 510 19.90 10.28 13.41
N MET A 511 19.64 11.15 12.42
CA MET A 511 19.89 10.86 11.00
C MET A 511 20.99 11.80 10.52
N ILE A 512 22.00 11.30 9.82
CA ILE A 512 23.16 12.09 9.36
C ILE A 512 23.20 12.07 7.83
N ASN A 513 23.54 13.19 7.20
CA ASN A 513 23.78 13.18 5.76
C ASN A 513 25.12 12.51 5.47
N HIS A 514 25.09 11.40 4.73
CA HIS A 514 26.28 10.64 4.34
C HIS A 514 26.92 11.10 3.01
N ARG A 515 26.34 12.06 2.29
CA ARG A 515 26.94 12.62 1.05
C ARG A 515 28.39 13.11 1.20
N PRO A 516 28.83 13.70 2.33
CA PRO A 516 30.23 14.07 2.51
C PRO A 516 31.21 12.89 2.43
N ALA A 517 30.75 11.66 2.68
CA ALA A 517 31.55 10.44 2.55
C ALA A 517 31.63 9.91 1.10
N ASN A 518 30.94 10.56 0.14
CA ASN A 518 31.00 10.20 -1.27
C ASN A 518 32.11 11.02 -1.97
N PRO A 519 33.15 10.38 -2.52
CA PRO A 519 34.23 11.05 -3.25
C PRO A 519 33.73 11.85 -4.47
N ARG A 520 32.60 11.45 -5.08
CA ARG A 520 31.97 12.16 -6.21
C ARG A 520 31.14 13.38 -5.80
N ALA A 521 30.75 13.50 -4.52
CA ALA A 521 29.97 14.64 -4.03
C ALA A 521 30.78 15.96 -3.96
N HIS A 522 32.10 15.89 -4.09
CA HIS A 522 33.00 17.06 -4.11
C HIS A 522 33.03 17.83 -5.45
N ARG A 523 32.18 17.51 -6.43
CA ARG A 523 32.12 18.26 -7.71
C ARG A 523 31.21 19.49 -7.70
N THR A 524 30.46 19.75 -6.63
CA THR A 524 29.80 21.05 -6.44
C THR A 524 30.66 21.94 -5.55
N PRO A 525 31.29 23.01 -6.09
CA PRO A 525 32.10 23.91 -5.27
C PRO A 525 31.24 24.59 -4.19
N PRO A 526 31.76 24.81 -2.97
CA PRO A 526 31.08 25.60 -1.97
C PRO A 526 31.03 27.06 -2.45
N ARG A 527 29.96 27.46 -3.15
CA ARG A 527 29.74 28.87 -3.47
C ARG A 527 29.38 29.62 -2.20
N SER A 528 30.30 30.49 -1.76
CA SER A 528 30.09 31.53 -0.76
C SER A 528 28.94 32.44 -1.20
N GLY A 529 27.81 32.39 -0.49
CA GLY A 529 26.65 33.24 -0.75
C GLY A 529 25.77 33.35 0.49
N ARG A 530 25.25 34.56 0.75
CA ARG A 530 24.49 35.02 1.94
C ARG A 530 23.14 34.30 2.22
N ARG A 531 22.90 33.09 1.70
CA ARG A 531 21.61 32.38 1.77
C ARG A 531 21.84 30.94 2.20
N LEU A 532 21.85 30.68 3.50
CA LEU A 532 21.85 29.32 4.05
C LEU A 532 20.42 28.91 4.32
N ALA A 533 20.08 27.64 4.05
CA ALA A 533 19.08 26.87 4.75
C ALA A 533 19.81 25.68 5.37
N VAL A 534 19.76 25.57 6.70
CA VAL A 534 20.12 24.36 7.45
C VAL A 534 18.82 23.59 7.67
N ALA A 535 18.84 22.28 7.85
CA ALA A 535 17.65 21.51 8.25
C ALA A 535 18.07 20.61 9.42
N LEU A 536 17.99 21.10 10.65
CA LEU A 536 18.12 20.23 11.82
C LEU A 536 16.74 19.65 12.05
N ALA A 537 16.42 18.42 11.66
CA ALA A 537 15.17 17.79 12.03
C ALA A 537 15.34 17.08 13.43
N VAL A 538 14.36 17.08 14.35
CA VAL A 538 14.49 16.50 15.70
C VAL A 538 13.18 15.83 16.09
N ALA A 539 12.88 14.59 15.67
CA ALA A 539 11.65 13.86 16.06
C ALA A 539 11.66 13.33 17.51
N ALA A 540 10.77 13.86 18.34
CA ALA A 540 10.50 13.45 19.71
C ALA A 540 9.49 12.30 19.79
N ARG A 541 9.61 11.24 19.01
CA ARG A 541 9.44 9.84 19.45
C ARG A 541 9.90 9.01 18.27
N THR A 542 11.06 8.38 18.45
CA THR A 542 11.83 7.75 17.37
C THR A 542 12.24 8.68 16.22
N GLY A 543 13.14 9.64 16.45
CA GLY A 543 13.98 10.13 15.34
C GLY A 543 14.41 11.59 15.38
N ALA A 544 15.31 12.00 16.29
CA ALA A 544 16.00 13.28 16.14
C ALA A 544 16.82 13.42 14.83
N THR A 545 16.22 13.78 13.71
CA THR A 545 16.81 13.83 12.37
C THR A 545 17.80 14.99 12.10
N SER A 546 18.99 15.01 12.71
CA SER A 546 19.99 16.06 12.44
C SER A 546 20.57 15.98 11.01
N SER A 547 19.91 16.49 9.96
CA SER A 547 20.53 16.53 8.64
C SER A 547 21.83 17.34 8.75
N GLY A 548 22.96 16.64 8.63
CA GLY A 548 24.28 17.26 8.73
C GLY A 548 24.32 18.44 7.78
N THR A 549 24.92 19.56 8.21
CA THR A 549 25.02 20.86 7.51
C THR A 549 25.11 20.73 6.00
N SER A 550 23.96 20.66 5.34
CA SER A 550 23.86 20.48 3.89
C SER A 550 23.17 21.71 3.35
N ARG A 551 23.98 22.56 2.72
CA ARG A 551 23.54 23.84 2.20
C ARG A 551 22.83 23.61 0.86
N VAL A 552 21.52 23.78 0.82
CA VAL A 552 20.81 23.98 -0.45
C VAL A 552 20.52 25.46 -0.56
N VAL A 553 21.26 26.13 -1.45
CA VAL A 553 21.01 27.54 -1.78
C VAL A 553 19.98 27.55 -2.90
N PHE A 554 18.76 28.01 -2.61
CA PHE A 554 17.83 28.34 -3.68
C PHE A 554 18.40 29.50 -4.48
N SER A 555 18.84 29.20 -5.69
CA SER A 555 19.35 30.17 -6.63
C SER A 555 18.26 30.43 -7.64
N THR A 556 17.57 31.56 -7.52
CA THR A 556 16.63 32.02 -8.53
C THR A 556 17.19 33.24 -9.28
N PRO A 557 18.09 33.06 -10.24
CA PRO A 557 18.34 34.09 -11.24
C PRO A 557 17.17 34.08 -12.23
N GLY A 558 16.39 35.15 -12.29
CA GLY A 558 15.31 35.31 -13.27
C GLY A 558 13.96 35.76 -12.68
N PRO A 559 12.84 35.55 -13.41
CA PRO A 559 11.52 36.10 -13.11
C PRO A 559 10.74 35.37 -11.99
N VAL A 560 11.34 34.34 -11.39
CA VAL A 560 10.72 33.56 -10.31
C VAL A 560 11.46 33.88 -9.03
N GLU A 561 10.79 34.44 -8.03
CA GLU A 561 11.37 34.68 -6.72
C GLU A 561 10.72 33.76 -5.68
N VAL A 562 11.53 33.07 -4.88
CA VAL A 562 11.02 32.31 -3.73
C VAL A 562 10.86 33.28 -2.56
N GLY A 563 9.62 33.51 -2.11
CA GLY A 563 9.31 34.38 -0.99
C GLY A 563 9.62 33.71 0.35
N ASP A 564 8.81 32.70 0.72
CA ASP A 564 8.86 32.01 2.00
C ASP A 564 8.84 30.49 1.78
N PRO A 565 10.00 29.79 1.85
CA PRO A 565 10.09 28.35 1.63
C PRO A 565 9.74 27.55 2.88
N TRP A 566 8.87 26.54 2.70
CA TRP A 566 8.39 25.68 3.78
C TRP A 566 8.80 24.24 3.52
N VAL A 567 9.33 23.56 4.55
CA VAL A 567 9.66 22.14 4.51
C VAL A 567 8.94 21.45 5.67
N MET A 568 8.21 20.38 5.36
CA MET A 568 7.42 19.61 6.32
C MET A 568 7.69 18.13 6.11
N GLY A 569 8.05 17.42 7.18
CA GLY A 569 8.00 15.97 7.25
C GLY A 569 6.66 15.46 7.76
N GLU A 570 6.37 14.18 7.58
CA GLU A 570 5.15 13.54 8.09
C GLU A 570 5.41 12.89 9.45
N GLU A 571 5.03 13.55 10.54
CA GLU A 571 5.09 12.96 11.89
C GLU A 571 3.79 12.18 12.19
N LEU A 572 3.93 10.87 12.32
CA LEU A 572 2.81 9.93 12.54
C LEU A 572 2.70 9.49 14.01
N GLY A 573 3.71 9.80 14.83
CA GLY A 573 3.75 9.43 16.24
C GLY A 573 3.34 10.58 17.17
N SER A 574 3.37 10.28 18.47
CA SER A 574 3.16 11.27 19.53
C SER A 574 4.39 12.15 19.78
N GLY A 575 5.22 12.33 18.75
CA GLY A 575 6.44 13.12 18.81
C GLY A 575 6.34 14.44 18.06
N LEU A 576 7.43 15.20 18.12
CA LEU A 576 7.59 16.45 17.37
C LEU A 576 8.83 16.33 16.50
N GLU A 577 8.77 16.52 15.19
CA GLU A 577 9.94 16.64 14.31
C GLU A 577 10.40 18.10 14.19
N LEU A 578 11.43 18.50 14.94
CA LEU A 578 11.86 19.90 14.94
C LEU A 578 12.81 20.21 13.79
N CYS A 579 12.51 21.10 12.85
CA CYS A 579 13.37 21.54 11.74
C CYS A 579 14.01 22.93 11.97
N LEU A 580 15.32 23.05 12.20
CA LEU A 580 16.05 24.35 12.23
C LEU A 580 16.53 24.71 10.83
N GLY A 581 16.11 25.86 10.32
CA GLY A 581 16.60 26.40 9.07
C GLY A 581 16.80 27.90 9.04
N THR A 582 17.41 28.35 7.97
CA THR A 582 17.71 29.76 7.73
C THR A 582 17.11 30.16 6.39
N TRP A 583 16.61 31.39 6.30
CA TRP A 583 16.12 31.95 5.06
C TRP A 583 16.21 33.47 5.10
N ARG A 584 16.80 34.08 4.07
CA ARG A 584 17.03 35.55 3.98
C ARG A 584 17.62 36.15 5.28
N GLY A 585 18.57 35.45 5.89
CA GLY A 585 19.21 35.90 7.14
C GLY A 585 18.38 35.67 8.41
N LYS A 586 17.12 35.25 8.32
CA LYS A 586 16.30 34.85 9.46
C LYS A 586 16.57 33.38 9.81
N LEU A 587 16.70 33.09 11.10
CA LEU A 587 16.78 31.73 11.64
C LEU A 587 15.38 31.32 12.11
N SER A 588 14.94 30.11 11.78
CA SER A 588 13.66 29.58 12.24
C SER A 588 13.81 28.14 12.70
N LEU A 589 13.28 27.86 13.89
CA LEU A 589 13.06 26.52 14.40
C LEU A 589 11.59 26.17 14.17
N SER A 590 11.32 25.07 13.48
CA SER A 590 9.97 24.60 13.21
C SER A 590 9.74 23.24 13.81
N ALA A 591 8.49 22.81 13.95
CA ALA A 591 8.11 21.48 14.42
C ALA A 591 6.95 20.93 13.57
N ALA A 592 7.11 19.73 13.03
CA ALA A 592 5.98 18.93 12.55
C ALA A 592 5.47 18.07 13.72
N TYR A 593 4.15 17.99 13.87
CA TYR A 593 3.51 17.25 14.96
C TYR A 593 2.13 16.78 14.53
N ASN A 594 1.52 15.96 15.38
CA ASN A 594 0.18 15.48 15.17
C ASN A 594 -0.76 16.03 16.25
N ASP A 595 -1.87 16.61 15.81
CA ASP A 595 -2.83 17.31 16.70
C ASP A 595 -3.62 16.37 17.62
N ALA A 596 -3.54 15.05 17.43
CA ALA A 596 -4.08 14.09 18.39
C ALA A 596 -3.26 14.02 19.70
N TRP A 597 -2.01 14.48 19.70
CA TRP A 597 -1.13 14.35 20.86
C TRP A 597 -0.58 15.68 21.37
N HIS A 598 -0.57 16.72 20.54
CA HIS A 598 0.02 18.01 20.86
C HIS A 598 -0.87 19.16 20.39
N GLU A 599 -0.99 20.20 21.21
CA GLU A 599 -1.64 21.44 20.80
C GLU A 599 -0.65 22.43 20.21
N LYS A 600 -1.12 23.25 19.27
CA LYS A 600 -0.30 24.27 18.60
C LYS A 600 0.45 25.18 19.58
N GLY A 601 -0.22 25.59 20.65
CA GLY A 601 0.33 26.48 21.68
C GLY A 601 1.49 25.85 22.44
N ASP A 602 1.32 24.58 22.85
CA ASP A 602 2.36 23.84 23.60
C ASP A 602 3.60 23.61 22.76
N VAL A 603 3.42 23.27 21.48
CA VAL A 603 4.53 23.09 20.55
C VAL A 603 5.27 24.42 20.32
N LEU A 604 4.56 25.52 20.09
CA LEU A 604 5.18 26.84 19.93
C LEU A 604 5.96 27.27 21.17
N LYS A 605 5.40 27.06 22.36
CA LYS A 605 6.07 27.34 23.63
C LYS A 605 7.33 26.49 23.79
N PHE A 606 7.29 25.22 23.41
CA PHE A 606 8.48 24.36 23.42
C PHE A 606 9.58 24.87 22.48
N LEU A 607 9.22 25.35 21.29
CA LEU A 607 10.19 25.95 20.36
C LEU A 607 10.83 27.22 20.93
N GLN A 608 10.02 28.06 21.58
CA GLN A 608 10.49 29.29 22.23
C GLN A 608 11.44 28.98 23.39
N ASP A 609 11.10 28.03 24.27
CA ASP A 609 11.97 27.62 25.37
C ASP A 609 13.32 27.08 24.88
N CYS A 610 13.33 26.36 23.75
CA CYS A 610 14.57 25.90 23.12
C CYS A 610 15.41 27.09 22.66
N GLU A 611 14.80 28.10 22.03
CA GLU A 611 15.50 29.33 21.63
C GLU A 611 16.07 30.06 22.86
N ASP A 612 15.26 30.29 23.89
CA ASP A 612 15.68 30.97 25.11
C ASP A 612 16.85 30.23 25.78
N THR A 613 16.80 28.91 25.83
CA THR A 613 17.88 28.07 26.36
C THR A 613 19.17 28.23 25.55
N VAL A 614 19.08 28.33 24.22
CA VAL A 614 20.24 28.56 23.35
C VAL A 614 20.86 29.93 23.61
N PHE A 615 20.06 31.00 23.64
CA PHE A 615 20.55 32.36 23.82
C PHE A 615 21.14 32.56 25.23
N ASN A 616 20.43 32.09 26.26
CA ASN A 616 20.92 32.12 27.64
C ASN A 616 22.20 31.29 27.80
N GLY A 617 22.27 30.11 27.18
CA GLY A 617 23.44 29.23 27.26
C GLY A 617 24.68 29.77 26.55
N LEU A 618 24.49 30.62 25.53
CA LEU A 618 25.58 31.25 24.78
C LEU A 618 25.89 32.69 25.24
N GLY A 619 25.06 33.26 26.12
CA GLY A 619 25.22 34.62 26.63
C GLY A 619 25.00 35.70 25.56
N VAL A 620 24.03 35.50 24.66
CA VAL A 620 23.74 36.38 23.51
C VAL A 620 22.36 37.01 23.63
#